data_AF-A0A7C7JKP8-F1
#
_entry.id   AF-A0A7C7JKP8-F1
#
_cell.length_a   1.000
_cell.length_b   1.000
_cell.length_c   1.000
_cell.angle_alpha   90.00
_cell.angle_beta   90.00
_cell.angle_gamma   90.00
#
_symmetry.space_group_name_H-M   'P 1'
#
loop_
_entity.id
_entity.type
_entity.pdbx_description
1 polymer ?
#
loop_
_entity_poly.entity_id
_entity_poly.type
_entity_poly.pdbx_seq_one_letter_code
_entity_poly.pdbx_strand_id
1 'polypeptide(L)' 'MAVKRLNITLEEELAEELERIAKELGEKKSRLIAKALTFYFDYLDTKIAEERLKKLEKGETEVIPAEEVFKEL' A
#
# COMPACT_ATOMS: atom_id res chain seq x y z
N MET A 1 -5.00 9.84 -15.71
CA MET A 1 -5.01 8.68 -14.79
C MET A 1 -6.42 8.11 -14.76
N ALA A 2 -6.58 6.80 -14.91
CA ALA A 2 -7.88 6.14 -14.78
C ALA A 2 -8.29 6.08 -13.30
N VAL A 3 -9.56 6.39 -13.00
CA VAL A 3 -10.09 6.34 -11.63
C VAL A 3 -11.05 5.16 -11.53
N LYS A 4 -10.84 4.30 -10.53
CA LYS A 4 -11.74 3.18 -10.21
C LYS A 4 -12.56 3.54 -8.97
N ARG A 5 -13.89 3.37 -9.05
CA ARG A 5 -14.76 3.53 -7.88
C ARG A 5 -14.70 2.29 -7.01
N LEU A 6 -14.68 2.48 -5.70
CA LEU A 6 -14.73 1.43 -4.70
C LEU A 6 -15.91 1.71 -3.77
N ASN A 7 -16.69 0.67 -3.49
CA ASN A 7 -17.69 0.69 -2.43
C ASN A 7 -17.10 -0.09 -1.25
N ILE A 8 -17.00 0.56 -0.10
CA ILE A 8 -16.44 -0.02 1.13
C ILE A 8 -17.42 0.19 2.28
N THR A 9 -17.41 -0.76 3.22
CA THR A 9 -18.15 -0.66 4.48
C THR A 9 -17.14 -0.44 5.59
N LEU A 10 -17.42 0.53 6.46
CA LEU A 10 -16.61 0.85 7.64
C LEU A 10 -17.49 0.78 8.88
N GLU A 11 -16.87 0.59 10.03
CA GLU A 11 -17.55 0.77 11.32
C GLU A 11 -18.05 2.22 11.44
N GLU A 12 -19.21 2.39 12.07
CA GLU A 12 -19.92 3.68 12.13
C GLU A 12 -19.05 4.76 12.79
N GLU A 13 -18.42 4.45 13.91
CA GLU A 13 -17.54 5.39 14.64
C GLU A 13 -16.38 5.89 13.76
N LEU A 14 -15.74 4.98 13.02
CA LEU A 14 -14.64 5.32 12.10
C LEU A 14 -15.14 6.17 10.92
N ALA A 15 -16.33 5.86 10.39
CA ALA A 15 -16.92 6.63 9.31
C ALA A 15 -17.27 8.06 9.75
N GLU A 16 -17.78 8.23 10.97
CA GLU A 16 -18.05 9.53 11.56
C GLU A 16 -16.77 10.32 11.82
N GLU A 17 -15.73 9.67 12.35
CA GLU A 17 -14.44 10.32 12.57
C GLU A 17 -13.82 10.81 11.25
N LEU A 18 -13.83 9.97 10.22
CA LEU A 18 -13.38 10.35 8.88
C LEU A 18 -14.16 11.56 8.35
N GLU A 19 -15.47 11.62 8.57
CA GLU A 19 -16.31 12.75 8.18
C GLU A 19 -15.94 14.03 8.94
N ARG A 20 -15.71 13.94 10.26
CA ARG A 20 -15.31 15.08 11.11
C ARG A 20 -13.97 15.64 10.63
N ILE A 21 -12.96 14.78 10.46
CA ILE A 21 -11.62 15.17 10.00
C ILE A 21 -11.68 15.76 8.58
N ALA A 22 -12.45 15.14 7.67
CA ALA A 22 -12.62 15.65 6.32
C ALA A 22 -13.19 17.07 6.28
N LYS A 23 -14.19 17.34 7.12
CA LYS A 23 -14.79 18.69 7.25
C LYS A 23 -13.81 19.70 7.81
N GLU A 24 -13.10 19.35 8.88
CA GLU A 24 -12.14 20.24 9.53
C GLU A 24 -11.00 20.64 8.60
N LEU A 25 -10.50 19.69 7.80
CA LEU A 25 -9.42 19.92 6.83
C LEU A 25 -9.91 20.48 5.48
N GLY A 26 -11.23 20.60 5.26
CA GLY A 26 -11.79 20.98 3.97
C GLY A 26 -11.44 20.01 2.83
N GLU A 27 -11.18 18.74 3.14
CA GLU A 27 -10.81 17.71 2.17
C GLU A 27 -11.95 16.71 1.91
N LYS A 28 -11.92 16.03 0.76
CA LYS A 28 -12.86 14.95 0.47
C LYS A 28 -12.47 13.69 1.25
N LYS A 29 -13.43 13.00 1.88
CA LYS A 29 -13.25 11.68 2.51
C LYS A 29 -12.43 10.70 1.65
N SER A 30 -12.75 10.61 0.35
CA SER A 30 -12.05 9.73 -0.60
C SER A 30 -10.57 10.08 -0.78
N ARG A 31 -10.20 11.36 -0.65
CA ARG A 31 -8.79 11.80 -0.73
C ARG A 31 -8.02 11.42 0.54
N LEU A 32 -8.66 11.55 1.71
CA LEU A 32 -8.08 11.09 2.98
C LEU A 32 -7.88 9.57 2.98
N ILE A 33 -8.88 8.79 2.55
CA ILE A 33 -8.77 7.33 2.40
C ILE A 33 -7.62 6.98 1.45
N ALA A 34 -7.52 7.64 0.30
CA ALA A 34 -6.45 7.38 -0.66
C ALA A 34 -5.06 7.66 -0.07
N LYS A 35 -4.89 8.77 0.66
CA LYS A 35 -3.63 9.08 1.36
C LYS A 35 -3.29 8.03 2.41
N ALA A 36 -4.26 7.65 3.24
CA ALA A 36 -4.07 6.63 4.28
C ALA A 36 -3.65 5.28 3.69
N LEU A 37 -4.32 4.83 2.62
CA LEU A 37 -3.96 3.61 1.92
C LEU A 37 -2.56 3.68 1.29
N THR A 38 -2.18 4.84 0.73
CA THR A 38 -0.83 5.03 0.16
C THR A 38 0.23 4.86 1.23
N PHE A 39 0.10 5.56 2.36
CA PHE A 39 1.06 5.44 3.46
C PHE A 39 1.11 4.04 4.05
N TYR A 40 -0.04 3.38 4.17
CA TYR A 40 -0.08 2.01 4.68
C TYR A 40 0.57 1.03 3.72
N PHE A 41 0.38 1.19 2.41
CA PHE A 41 1.04 0.35 1.41
C PHE A 41 2.54 0.57 1.38
N ASP A 42 3.04 1.81 1.49
CA ASP A 42 4.49 2.06 1.58
C ASP A 42 5.12 1.35 2.80
N TYR A 43 4.41 1.38 3.94
CA TYR A 43 4.82 0.65 5.14
C TYR A 43 4.82 -0.87 4.92
N LEU A 44 3.75 -1.41 4.32
CA LEU A 44 3.65 -2.84 4.04
C LEU A 44 4.70 -3.31 3.02
N ASP A 45 4.99 -2.52 1.99
CA ASP A 45 6.02 -2.83 1.00
C ASP A 45 7.39 -2.99 1.66
N THR A 46 7.71 -2.11 2.63
CA THR A 46 8.92 -2.24 3.44
C THR A 46 8.93 -3.56 4.21
N LYS A 47 7.81 -3.92 4.87
CA LYS A 47 7.71 -5.19 5.63
C LYS A 47 7.82 -6.41 4.73
N ILE A 48 7.22 -6.37 3.54
CA ILE A 48 7.31 -7.44 2.56
C ILE A 48 8.76 -7.58 2.05
N ALA A 49 9.47 -6.47 1.82
CA ALA A 49 10.87 -6.47 1.42
C ALA A 49 11.77 -7.08 2.50
N GLU A 50 11.57 -6.72 3.77
CA GLU A 50 12.28 -7.32 4.91
C GLU A 50 12.08 -8.84 4.97
N GLU A 51 10.85 -9.32 4.81
CA GLU A 51 10.57 -10.77 4.80
C GLU A 51 11.18 -11.49 3.59
N ARG A 52 11.18 -10.87 2.42
CA ARG A 52 11.87 -11.40 1.23
C ARG A 52 13.37 -11.52 1.47
N LEU A 53 13.99 -10.52 2.09
CA LEU A 53 15.41 -10.54 2.43
C LEU A 53 15.74 -11.69 3.39
N LYS A 54 14.94 -11.89 4.44
CA LYS A 54 15.13 -13.02 5.37
C LYS A 54 15.05 -14.38 4.68
N LYS A 55 14.11 -14.55 3.74
CA LYS A 55 14.00 -15.80 2.96
C LYS A 55 15.21 -16.02 2.07
N LEU A 56 15.71 -14.96 1.44
CA LEU A 56 16.95 -15.01 0.66
C LEU A 56 18.13 -15.44 1.53
N GLU A 57 18.30 -14.86 2.72
CA GLU A 57 19.37 -15.21 3.67
C GLU A 57 19.30 -16.68 4.13
N LYS A 58 18.09 -17.23 4.23
CA LYS A 58 17.86 -18.65 4.57
C LYS A 58 18.01 -19.61 3.38
N GLY A 59 18.22 -19.09 2.17
CA GLY A 59 18.23 -19.92 0.95
C GLY A 59 16.85 -20.46 0.55
N GLU A 60 15.77 -19.86 1.05
CA GLU A 60 14.38 -20.22 0.76
C GLU A 60 13.82 -19.48 -0.47
N THR A 61 14.71 -18.97 -1.33
CA THR A 61 14.36 -18.16 -2.50
C THR A 61 15.31 -18.48 -3.65
N GLU A 62 14.73 -18.63 -4.84
CA GLU A 62 15.49 -18.77 -6.08
C GLU A 62 16.10 -17.43 -6.47
N VAL A 63 17.39 -17.45 -6.82
CA VAL A 63 18.11 -16.28 -7.33
C VAL A 63 18.42 -16.50 -8.81
N ILE A 64 18.26 -15.45 -9.59
CA ILE A 64 18.57 -15.44 -11.02
C ILE A 64 19.82 -14.56 -11.21
N PRO A 65 20.85 -15.02 -11.93
CA PRO A 65 22.02 -14.21 -12.24
C PRO A 65 21.63 -12.91 -12.97
N ALA A 66 22.31 -11.81 -12.64
CA ALA A 66 22.00 -10.52 -13.22
C ALA A 66 22.15 -10.53 -14.76
N GLU A 67 23.14 -11.26 -15.27
CA GLU A 67 23.41 -11.43 -16.70
C GLU A 67 22.24 -12.08 -17.45
N GLU A 68 21.42 -12.88 -16.78
CA GLU A 68 20.21 -13.46 -17.38
C GLU A 68 19.07 -12.45 -17.42
N VAL A 69 18.88 -11.67 -16.36
CA VAL A 69 17.85 -10.62 -16.28
C VAL A 69 18.07 -9.55 -17.35
N PHE A 70 19.32 -9.12 -17.58
CA PHE A 70 19.63 -8.06 -18.55
C PHE A 70 19.46 -8.49 -20.02
N LYS A 71 19.26 -9.78 -20.31
CA LYS A 71 18.98 -10.23 -21.70
C LYS A 71 17.54 -9.93 -22.14
N GLU A 72 16.63 -9.68 -21.20
CA GLU A 72 15.20 -9.48 -21.45
C GLU A 72 14.76 -8.01 -21.36
N LEU A 73 15.69 -7.08 -21.11
CA LEU A 73 15.46 -5.63 -21.01
C LEU A 73 16.01 -4.89 -22.23
#